data_AF-A0A8C2J3U8-F1
#
_entry.id   AF-A0A8C2J3U8-F1
#
_cell.length_a   1.000
_cell.length_b   1.000
_cell.length_c   1.000
_cell.angle_alpha   90.00
_cell.angle_beta   90.00
_cell.angle_gamma   90.00
#
_symmetry.space_group_name_H-M   'P 1'
#
loop_
_entity.id
_entity.type
_entity.pdbx_description
1 polymer ?
#
loop_
_entity_poly.entity_id
_entity_poly.type
_entity_poly.pdbx_seq_one_letter_code
_entity_poly.pdbx_strand_id
1 'polypeptide(L)'
;IKAKEEKEVTLINLILYFICYTLNLEFDLYVFCAVCDKLYIVQCRNKFGATSPPFIDYLKEILRRYPDGGQILKELIQNADDAGASTVVFIHDERHYETHSLWTEELRKYQGPALYDDAAFTEEDWEGIQRVGRSIKQDDPTKVGRFGIGFNSVYHITDLPCVFSSEHLAIFDPQKKMFGEDEEGYRWSLNDEEDRESLLKFRDQFQPFQNTVSKVNSCSWEKVISEEQYFKGTLFRFPLRNEASEISDNLYDSTKVTQLFDSFIADADISLLFLRNVSSITLLHIDTNGLCNNRLKVSVSNNFTTDLSYIKKDSFDRKTCFKTVSQICQQMVETRTKWLVTTCLLKQGYIPEIDSLAKKLSFYPQVDAAFRLDGDRSLCNGRLSCFLPLPNNEPNKTGLPIHINACFGLTDNRRFIKWQEEDQKNDESAMWNELLTKDILPHVYLMMILDAIQLSGVSALPSPTVYNLWPDLSKTVHKERWHEVATNTLKVLFEYKIFHLADNEQIWVSPSDAVFPVKNICSNTMSAVSRLLIAKGENLVTVPEHVLKDVQEIFPKSDTLTWVTPSYARAVLHRSEAENLSKDDKYSLLEFALSDEKYTELEGLKLLPLSDGTFTSFGNGVQKTVLIDNEKFPR
;
A
#
# COMPACT_ATOMS: atom_id res chain seq x y z
N ILE A 1 23.34 36.68 12.21
CA ILE A 1 24.53 37.10 11.43
C ILE A 1 24.16 38.28 10.54
N LYS A 2 23.14 38.18 9.67
CA LYS A 2 22.53 39.32 8.93
C LYS A 2 22.24 40.58 9.76
N ALA A 3 21.62 40.45 10.92
CA ALA A 3 21.32 41.60 11.81
C ALA A 3 22.57 42.24 12.46
N LYS A 4 23.72 41.57 12.43
CA LYS A 4 25.01 42.09 12.91
C LYS A 4 25.75 42.81 11.77
N GLU A 5 25.64 42.28 10.55
CA GLU A 5 26.17 42.89 9.32
C GLU A 5 25.45 44.21 8.98
N GLU A 6 24.13 44.29 9.11
CA GLU A 6 23.39 45.55 8.89
C GLU A 6 23.82 46.67 9.85
N LYS A 7 24.12 46.34 11.11
CA LYS A 7 24.59 47.32 12.11
C LYS A 7 26.02 47.81 11.85
N GLU A 8 26.90 46.94 11.37
CA GLU A 8 28.27 47.34 11.01
C GLU A 8 28.32 48.18 9.74
N VAL A 9 27.50 47.87 8.72
CA VAL A 9 27.38 48.68 7.50
C VAL A 9 26.82 50.06 7.80
N THR A 10 25.85 50.16 8.72
CA THR A 10 25.28 51.45 9.14
C THR A 10 26.30 52.31 9.89
N LEU A 11 27.15 51.70 10.73
CA LEU A 11 28.19 52.42 11.49
C LEU A 11 29.32 52.93 10.58
N ILE A 12 29.73 52.12 9.58
CA ILE A 12 30.74 52.49 8.59
C ILE A 12 30.23 53.64 7.70
N ASN A 13 28.96 53.58 7.27
CA ASN A 13 28.33 54.66 6.52
C ASN A 13 28.25 55.97 7.33
N LEU A 14 27.97 55.91 8.64
CA LEU A 14 27.96 57.09 9.51
C LEU A 14 29.36 57.72 9.67
N ILE A 15 30.40 56.89 9.83
CA ILE A 15 31.78 57.35 9.99
C ILE A 15 32.29 58.01 8.70
N LEU A 16 31.99 57.41 7.54
CA LEU A 16 32.38 57.95 6.23
C LEU A 16 31.64 59.24 5.89
N TYR A 17 30.35 59.35 6.22
CA TYR A 17 29.60 60.59 6.07
C TYR A 17 30.20 61.72 6.92
N PHE A 18 30.63 61.41 8.16
CA PHE A 18 31.29 62.38 9.03
C PHE A 18 32.66 62.82 8.49
N ILE A 19 33.44 61.91 7.92
CA ILE A 19 34.75 62.20 7.32
C ILE A 19 34.60 63.09 6.07
N CYS A 20 33.64 62.78 5.18
CA CYS A 20 33.38 63.60 3.98
C CYS A 20 32.87 65.00 4.33
N TYR A 21 32.01 65.12 5.34
CA TYR A 21 31.49 66.41 5.81
C TYR A 21 32.57 67.28 6.48
N THR A 22 33.54 66.66 7.15
CA THR A 22 34.63 67.39 7.84
C THR A 22 35.75 67.81 6.87
N LEU A 23 35.93 67.12 5.75
CA LEU A 23 37.00 67.36 4.77
C LEU A 23 36.57 68.10 3.50
N ASN A 24 35.27 68.44 3.36
CA ASN A 24 34.73 69.22 2.24
C ASN A 24 35.08 68.62 0.85
N LEU A 25 35.06 67.30 0.74
CA LEU A 25 35.32 66.55 -0.50
C LEU A 25 34.00 66.27 -1.23
N GLU A 26 33.94 66.49 -2.55
CA GLU A 26 32.81 66.09 -3.38
C GLU A 26 32.64 64.56 -3.37
N PHE A 27 31.39 64.11 -3.27
CA PHE A 27 31.00 62.72 -3.06
C PHE A 27 31.13 61.92 -4.37
N ASP A 28 32.32 61.38 -4.65
CA ASP A 28 32.57 60.65 -5.88
C ASP A 28 32.18 59.16 -5.74
N LEU A 29 30.99 58.82 -6.24
CA LEU A 29 30.36 57.49 -6.14
C LEU A 29 31.23 56.37 -6.74
N TYR A 30 32.11 56.72 -7.68
CA TYR A 30 33.04 55.79 -8.34
C TYR A 30 34.14 55.29 -7.40
N VAL A 31 34.64 56.16 -6.52
CA VAL A 31 35.66 55.79 -5.53
C VAL A 31 35.04 54.93 -4.43
N PHE A 32 33.76 55.17 -4.08
CA PHE A 32 33.01 54.36 -3.11
C PHE A 32 32.84 52.91 -3.61
N CYS A 33 32.44 52.72 -4.88
CA CYS A 33 32.27 51.40 -5.48
C CYS A 33 33.61 50.63 -5.53
N ALA A 34 34.70 51.29 -5.93
CA ALA A 34 36.02 50.68 -6.01
C ALA A 34 36.63 50.31 -4.63
N VAL A 35 36.31 51.07 -3.58
CA VAL A 35 36.74 50.77 -2.20
C VAL A 35 35.88 49.67 -1.57
N CYS A 36 34.56 49.65 -1.81
CA CYS A 36 33.67 48.57 -1.39
C CYS A 36 34.01 47.24 -2.08
N ASP A 37 34.30 47.23 -3.38
CA ASP A 37 34.75 46.05 -4.10
C ASP A 37 36.09 45.55 -3.56
N LYS A 38 37.05 46.45 -3.30
CA LYS A 38 38.33 46.05 -2.70
C LYS A 38 38.19 45.55 -1.25
N LEU A 39 37.31 46.13 -0.42
CA LEU A 39 37.03 45.63 0.93
C LEU A 39 36.34 44.26 0.90
N TYR A 40 35.40 44.06 -0.03
CA TYR A 40 34.72 42.78 -0.25
C TYR A 40 35.69 41.70 -0.74
N ILE A 41 36.59 42.05 -1.67
CA ILE A 41 37.66 41.17 -2.17
C ILE A 41 38.65 40.81 -1.05
N VAL A 42 38.97 41.73 -0.13
CA VAL A 42 39.86 41.44 1.00
C VAL A 42 39.18 40.55 2.06
N GLN A 43 37.88 40.70 2.32
CA GLN A 43 37.12 39.78 3.19
C GLN A 43 36.89 38.39 2.56
N CYS A 44 36.87 38.27 1.23
CA CYS A 44 36.67 36.98 0.56
C CYS A 44 37.97 36.16 0.37
N ARG A 45 39.16 36.78 0.47
CA ARG A 45 40.45 36.08 0.30
C ARG A 45 40.73 34.97 1.31
N ASN A 46 40.10 35.01 2.48
CA ASN A 46 40.25 33.99 3.53
C ASN A 46 38.99 33.13 3.72
N LYS A 47 38.00 33.20 2.82
CA LYS A 47 36.84 32.31 2.87
C LYS A 47 37.23 30.94 2.31
N PHE A 48 37.40 29.97 3.20
CA PHE A 48 37.65 28.57 2.89
C PHE A 48 36.46 27.75 3.37
N GLY A 49 35.75 27.10 2.45
CA GLY A 49 34.55 26.32 2.72
C GLY A 49 33.94 25.79 1.43
N ALA A 50 33.14 24.73 1.53
CA ALA A 50 32.41 24.20 0.38
C ALA A 50 31.37 25.21 -0.11
N THR A 51 31.25 25.38 -1.42
CA THR A 51 30.16 26.14 -2.05
C THR A 51 28.95 25.24 -2.24
N SER A 52 27.75 25.81 -2.12
CA SER A 52 26.53 25.07 -2.45
C SER A 52 26.54 24.69 -3.93
N PRO A 53 26.24 23.43 -4.28
CA PRO A 53 26.13 23.04 -5.68
C PRO A 53 24.93 23.76 -6.34
N PRO A 54 24.98 24.02 -7.66
CA PRO A 54 23.85 24.50 -8.43
C PRO A 54 22.60 23.61 -8.27
N PHE A 55 21.41 24.20 -8.43
CA PHE A 55 20.16 23.46 -8.31
C PHE A 55 20.05 22.28 -9.30
N ILE A 56 20.59 22.44 -10.51
CA ILE A 56 20.65 21.39 -11.53
C ILE A 56 21.40 20.14 -11.03
N ASP A 57 22.49 20.29 -10.29
CA ASP A 57 23.26 19.15 -9.76
C ASP A 57 22.48 18.40 -8.67
N TYR A 58 21.68 19.14 -7.90
CA TYR A 58 20.75 18.54 -6.95
C TYR A 58 19.63 17.74 -7.65
N LEU A 59 19.06 18.28 -8.73
CA LEU A 59 18.07 17.55 -9.55
C LEU A 59 18.66 16.26 -10.12
N LYS A 60 19.86 16.31 -10.71
CA LYS A 60 20.57 15.12 -11.22
C LYS A 60 20.73 14.04 -10.16
N GLU A 61 21.10 14.44 -8.94
CA GLU A 61 21.27 13.49 -7.85
C GLU A 61 19.94 12.84 -7.42
N ILE A 62 18.84 13.60 -7.41
CA ILE A 62 17.51 13.03 -7.22
C ILE A 62 17.19 12.03 -8.32
N LEU A 63 17.32 12.41 -9.60
CA LEU A 63 16.99 11.54 -10.73
C LEU A 63 17.85 10.26 -10.74
N ARG A 64 19.11 10.33 -10.27
CA ARG A 64 19.99 9.17 -10.12
C ARG A 64 19.53 8.24 -9.00
N ARG A 65 19.06 8.77 -7.88
CA ARG A 65 18.56 7.98 -6.74
C ARG A 65 17.17 7.42 -6.99
N TYR A 66 16.33 8.13 -7.74
CA TYR A 66 14.95 7.81 -8.04
C TYR A 66 14.86 7.38 -9.50
N PRO A 67 15.13 6.13 -9.86
CA PRO A 67 15.13 5.72 -11.26
C PRO A 67 13.74 5.89 -11.90
N ASP A 68 13.75 6.17 -13.20
CA ASP A 68 12.57 6.30 -14.05
C ASP A 68 11.63 5.08 -13.97
N GLY A 69 10.32 5.32 -14.13
CA GLY A 69 9.27 4.31 -14.14
C GLY A 69 8.06 4.64 -13.27
N GLY A 70 7.24 3.63 -12.98
CA GLY A 70 5.95 3.77 -12.29
C GLY A 70 5.96 4.47 -10.93
N GLN A 71 7.14 4.71 -10.34
CA GLN A 71 7.27 5.50 -9.11
C GLN A 71 6.82 6.95 -9.32
N ILE A 72 7.02 7.54 -10.50
CA ILE A 72 6.65 8.93 -10.78
C ILE A 72 5.14 9.15 -10.56
N LEU A 73 4.30 8.29 -11.14
CA LEU A 73 2.85 8.35 -10.94
C LEU A 73 2.47 8.13 -9.47
N LYS A 74 3.16 7.22 -8.77
CA LYS A 74 2.92 6.94 -7.36
C LYS A 74 3.20 8.16 -6.47
N GLU A 75 4.27 8.91 -6.76
CA GLU A 75 4.56 10.16 -6.03
C GLU A 75 3.50 11.24 -6.29
N LEU A 76 3.03 11.40 -7.54
CA LEU A 76 1.95 12.34 -7.87
C LEU A 76 0.62 11.96 -7.21
N ILE A 77 0.26 10.67 -7.20
CA ILE A 77 -0.93 10.15 -6.49
C ILE A 77 -0.81 10.42 -4.99
N GLN A 78 0.36 10.21 -4.39
CA GLN A 78 0.59 10.49 -2.96
C GLN A 78 0.46 11.99 -2.66
N ASN A 79 0.97 12.87 -3.53
CA ASN A 79 0.79 14.31 -3.37
C ASN A 79 -0.70 14.70 -3.39
N ALA A 80 -1.48 14.11 -4.31
CA ALA A 80 -2.91 14.32 -4.38
C ALA A 80 -3.65 13.81 -3.13
N ASP A 81 -3.27 12.62 -2.63
CA ASP A 81 -3.84 12.05 -1.39
C ASP A 81 -3.53 12.93 -0.17
N ASP A 82 -2.30 13.43 -0.04
CA ASP A 82 -1.85 14.35 1.01
C ASP A 82 -2.56 15.71 0.96
N ALA A 83 -2.98 16.14 -0.24
CA ALA A 83 -3.77 17.35 -0.47
C ALA A 83 -5.29 17.13 -0.25
N GLY A 84 -5.72 15.89 0.00
CA GLY A 84 -7.13 15.57 0.24
C GLY A 84 -7.95 15.36 -1.03
N ALA A 85 -7.32 15.13 -2.18
CA ALA A 85 -8.02 14.85 -3.42
C ALA A 85 -8.82 13.54 -3.32
N SER A 86 -10.02 13.52 -3.89
CA SER A 86 -10.84 12.31 -3.99
C SER A 86 -10.59 11.53 -5.28
N THR A 87 -10.12 12.22 -6.33
CA THR A 87 -9.87 11.67 -7.67
C THR A 87 -8.54 12.17 -8.23
N VAL A 88 -7.89 11.37 -9.06
CA VAL A 88 -6.70 11.74 -9.84
C VAL A 88 -6.87 11.29 -11.29
N VAL A 89 -6.51 12.14 -12.24
CA VAL A 89 -6.59 11.90 -13.68
C VAL A 89 -5.26 12.20 -14.33
N PHE A 90 -4.64 11.17 -14.91
CA PHE A 90 -3.47 11.33 -15.76
C PHE A 90 -3.88 11.31 -17.23
N ILE A 91 -3.33 12.23 -18.02
CA ILE A 91 -3.63 12.33 -19.45
C ILE A 91 -2.32 12.31 -20.24
N HIS A 92 -2.15 11.29 -21.09
CA HIS A 92 -1.12 11.30 -22.12
C HIS A 92 -1.69 11.95 -23.39
N ASP A 93 -1.19 13.13 -23.76
CA ASP A 93 -1.63 13.89 -24.93
C ASP A 93 -0.54 13.91 -26.01
N GLU A 94 -0.80 13.32 -27.17
CA GLU A 94 0.15 13.22 -28.29
C GLU A 94 0.04 14.38 -29.29
N ARG A 95 -0.87 15.32 -29.05
CA ARG A 95 -1.06 16.46 -29.94
C ARG A 95 0.15 17.38 -29.94
N HIS A 96 0.40 17.97 -31.10
CA HIS A 96 1.34 19.06 -31.27
C HIS A 96 0.56 20.36 -31.43
N TYR A 97 1.07 21.42 -30.82
CA TYR A 97 0.47 22.74 -30.83
C TYR A 97 1.24 23.65 -31.77
N GLU A 98 0.56 24.69 -32.26
CA GLU A 98 1.17 25.71 -33.10
C GLU A 98 2.27 26.47 -32.31
N THR A 99 3.15 27.18 -33.02
CA THR A 99 4.37 27.76 -32.43
C THR A 99 4.64 29.19 -32.95
N HIS A 100 3.61 29.91 -33.36
CA HIS A 100 3.70 31.25 -33.96
C HIS A 100 3.63 32.37 -32.90
N SER A 101 2.91 32.14 -31.80
CA SER A 101 2.65 33.11 -30.74
C SER A 101 3.10 32.60 -29.37
N LEU A 102 4.41 32.36 -29.25
CA LEU A 102 5.07 31.93 -28.01
C LEU A 102 5.71 33.10 -27.28
N TRP A 103 6.01 32.91 -25.98
CA TRP A 103 6.73 33.90 -25.17
C TRP A 103 8.15 34.15 -25.72
N THR A 104 8.84 33.06 -26.08
CA THR A 104 10.14 33.05 -26.78
C THR A 104 10.18 31.92 -27.82
N GLU A 105 11.08 31.99 -28.80
CA GLU A 105 11.17 30.97 -29.87
C GLU A 105 11.67 29.62 -29.32
N GLU A 106 12.51 29.65 -28.28
CA GLU A 106 13.08 28.49 -27.58
C GLU A 106 12.01 27.58 -26.98
N LEU A 107 10.81 28.10 -26.71
CA LEU A 107 9.68 27.32 -26.17
C LEU A 107 9.03 26.40 -27.21
N ARG A 108 9.37 26.53 -28.50
CA ARG A 108 8.85 25.68 -29.59
C ARG A 108 8.93 24.19 -29.29
N LYS A 109 10.04 23.74 -28.69
CA LYS A 109 10.27 22.31 -28.39
C LYS A 109 9.36 21.74 -27.30
N TYR A 110 8.70 22.57 -26.50
CA TYR A 110 7.78 22.16 -25.41
C TYR A 110 6.30 22.23 -25.81
N GLN A 111 6.02 22.54 -27.08
CA GLN A 111 4.67 22.57 -27.66
C GLN A 111 4.22 21.22 -28.23
N GLY A 112 4.98 20.16 -27.97
CA GLY A 112 4.66 18.79 -28.40
C GLY A 112 3.84 18.00 -27.37
N PRO A 113 3.93 16.66 -27.46
CA PRO A 113 3.28 15.73 -26.54
C PRO A 113 3.60 16.02 -25.07
N ALA A 114 2.65 15.72 -24.19
CA ALA A 114 2.80 15.97 -22.77
C ALA A 114 2.04 14.94 -21.91
N LEU A 115 2.51 14.77 -20.67
CA LEU A 115 1.75 14.15 -19.60
C LEU A 115 1.07 15.24 -18.78
N TYR A 116 -0.21 15.07 -18.45
CA TYR A 116 -0.94 15.93 -17.53
C TYR A 116 -1.38 15.17 -16.27
N ASP A 117 -1.59 15.93 -15.20
CA ASP A 117 -2.12 15.49 -13.90
C ASP A 117 -3.05 16.58 -13.34
N ASP A 118 -4.13 16.19 -12.68
CA ASP A 118 -5.14 17.09 -12.08
C ASP A 118 -5.08 17.13 -10.53
N ALA A 119 -3.99 16.65 -9.94
CA ALA A 119 -3.77 16.58 -8.50
C ALA A 119 -4.13 17.88 -7.76
N ALA A 120 -4.84 17.78 -6.64
CA ALA A 120 -5.23 18.93 -5.83
C ALA A 120 -4.03 19.74 -5.33
N PHE A 121 -4.15 21.07 -5.38
CA PHE A 121 -3.07 21.99 -5.06
C PHE A 121 -3.59 23.24 -4.35
N THR A 122 -3.10 23.49 -3.13
CA THR A 122 -3.55 24.61 -2.28
C THR A 122 -2.59 25.81 -2.34
N GLU A 123 -2.98 26.94 -1.73
CA GLU A 123 -2.11 28.11 -1.64
C GLU A 123 -0.81 27.83 -0.87
N GLU A 124 -0.84 26.99 0.16
CA GLU A 124 0.36 26.56 0.87
C GLU A 124 1.29 25.71 -0.01
N ASP A 125 0.73 24.99 -0.99
CA ASP A 125 1.52 24.18 -1.92
C ASP A 125 2.32 25.05 -2.91
N TRP A 126 1.89 26.28 -3.23
CA TRP A 126 2.67 27.23 -4.06
C TRP A 126 4.00 27.59 -3.40
N GLU A 127 4.03 27.83 -2.08
CA GLU A 127 5.28 28.03 -1.35
C GLU A 127 6.07 26.72 -1.22
N GLY A 128 5.37 25.60 -1.04
CA GLY A 128 5.97 24.28 -0.83
C GLY A 128 6.72 23.75 -2.06
N ILE A 129 6.13 23.90 -3.25
CA ILE A 129 6.70 23.40 -4.51
C ILE A 129 7.98 24.14 -4.92
N GLN A 130 8.15 25.39 -4.49
CA GLN A 130 9.35 26.20 -4.71
C GLN A 130 10.46 25.91 -3.69
N ARG A 131 10.13 25.38 -2.50
CA ARG A 131 11.09 25.12 -1.42
C ARG A 131 11.73 23.74 -1.57
N VAL A 132 12.67 23.64 -2.50
CA VAL A 132 13.31 22.37 -2.81
C VAL A 132 14.18 21.87 -1.64
N GLY A 133 13.96 20.61 -1.24
CA GLY A 133 14.69 19.97 -0.13
C GLY A 133 14.29 20.44 1.26
N ARG A 134 13.27 21.30 1.40
CA ARG A 134 12.69 21.76 2.67
C ARG A 134 11.18 21.69 2.61
N SER A 135 10.63 20.50 2.86
CA SER A 135 9.18 20.33 2.86
C SER A 135 8.54 21.07 4.03
N ILE A 136 7.48 21.80 3.74
CA ILE A 136 6.57 22.38 4.75
C ILE A 136 5.82 21.24 5.49
N LYS A 137 5.79 20.03 4.91
CA LYS A 137 5.11 18.83 5.42
C LYS A 137 6.01 17.99 6.36
N GLN A 138 7.19 18.49 6.75
CA GLN A 138 8.16 17.74 7.57
C GLN A 138 7.62 17.39 8.98
N ASP A 139 6.81 18.28 9.55
CA ASP A 139 6.27 18.13 10.91
C ASP A 139 4.88 17.45 10.95
N ASP A 140 4.29 17.13 9.79
CA ASP A 140 2.98 16.47 9.71
C ASP A 140 3.16 14.94 9.61
N PRO A 141 2.82 14.17 10.67
CA PRO A 141 3.00 12.73 10.67
C PRO A 141 2.01 12.00 9.76
N THR A 142 1.04 12.71 9.17
CA THR A 142 -0.02 12.14 8.35
C THR A 142 0.25 12.21 6.85
N LYS A 143 1.24 12.98 6.41
CA LYS A 143 1.57 13.21 5.00
C LYS A 143 2.80 12.43 4.53
N VAL A 144 2.83 12.01 3.27
CA VAL A 144 3.91 11.21 2.67
C VAL A 144 5.00 12.10 2.02
N GLY A 145 4.63 13.26 1.47
CA GLY A 145 5.48 14.22 0.75
C GLY A 145 6.49 15.04 1.59
N ARG A 146 7.13 14.42 2.58
CA ARG A 146 7.91 15.12 3.63
C ARG A 146 9.31 15.57 3.26
N PHE A 147 9.87 15.04 2.18
CA PHE A 147 11.20 15.42 1.72
C PHE A 147 11.16 16.49 0.61
N GLY A 148 9.97 16.80 0.07
CA GLY A 148 9.83 17.77 -1.03
C GLY A 148 10.55 17.34 -2.31
N ILE A 149 10.87 16.04 -2.45
CA ILE A 149 11.60 15.48 -3.59
C ILE A 149 10.70 14.72 -4.56
N GLY A 150 9.49 14.32 -4.14
CA GLY A 150 8.56 13.53 -4.95
C GLY A 150 8.17 14.25 -6.24
N PHE A 151 7.89 15.55 -6.16
CA PHE A 151 7.62 16.37 -7.34
C PHE A 151 8.82 16.43 -8.30
N ASN A 152 10.05 16.49 -7.79
CA ASN A 152 11.25 16.54 -8.64
C ASN A 152 11.45 15.28 -9.51
N SER A 153 10.73 14.18 -9.24
CA SER A 153 10.74 13.00 -10.11
C SER A 153 10.16 13.27 -11.51
N VAL A 154 9.32 14.31 -11.67
CA VAL A 154 8.77 14.70 -12.98
C VAL A 154 9.86 15.17 -13.95
N TYR A 155 11.05 15.55 -13.45
CA TYR A 155 12.18 15.91 -14.28
C TYR A 155 12.78 14.71 -15.04
N HIS A 156 12.36 13.47 -14.79
CA HIS A 156 12.60 12.36 -15.73
C HIS A 156 11.89 12.58 -17.06
N ILE A 157 10.71 13.20 -17.03
CA ILE A 157 9.81 13.36 -18.17
C ILE A 157 10.04 14.71 -18.88
N THR A 158 10.26 15.77 -18.12
CA THR A 158 10.27 17.15 -18.64
C THR A 158 11.39 18.02 -18.07
N ASP A 159 11.76 19.09 -18.77
CA ASP A 159 12.63 20.15 -18.22
C ASP A 159 11.85 21.39 -17.77
N LEU A 160 10.59 21.54 -18.23
CA LEU A 160 9.73 22.69 -17.97
C LEU A 160 8.38 22.21 -17.44
N PRO A 161 8.29 21.74 -16.20
CA PRO A 161 7.00 21.42 -15.61
C PRO A 161 6.19 22.72 -15.45
N CYS A 162 4.91 22.64 -15.77
CA CYS A 162 3.97 23.76 -15.64
C CYS A 162 2.86 23.42 -14.66
N VAL A 163 2.34 24.43 -13.97
CA VAL A 163 1.24 24.31 -13.00
C VAL A 163 0.24 25.41 -13.26
N PHE A 164 -1.04 25.07 -13.35
CA PHE A 164 -2.15 26.01 -13.38
C PHE A 164 -3.15 25.66 -12.29
N SER A 165 -3.28 26.50 -11.27
CA SER A 165 -4.16 26.26 -10.13
C SER A 165 -4.59 27.59 -9.52
N SER A 166 -5.83 27.65 -9.01
CA SER A 166 -6.37 28.87 -8.40
C SER A 166 -6.23 30.08 -9.34
N GLU A 167 -5.54 31.12 -8.90
CA GLU A 167 -5.30 32.38 -9.59
C GLU A 167 -3.91 32.44 -10.27
N HIS A 168 -3.22 31.32 -10.40
CA HIS A 168 -1.82 31.31 -10.83
C HIS A 168 -1.53 30.25 -11.90
N LEU A 169 -0.80 30.67 -12.93
CA LEU A 169 -0.12 29.78 -13.88
C LEU A 169 1.38 29.98 -13.71
N ALA A 170 2.14 28.91 -13.53
CA ALA A 170 3.59 28.96 -13.41
C ALA A 170 4.27 27.95 -14.33
N ILE A 171 5.46 28.31 -14.79
CA ILE A 171 6.38 27.43 -15.51
C ILE A 171 7.72 27.47 -14.76
N PHE A 172 8.21 26.30 -14.36
CA PHE A 172 9.54 26.19 -13.78
C PHE A 172 10.58 26.09 -14.89
N ASP A 173 11.68 26.82 -14.76
CA ASP A 173 12.83 26.78 -15.66
C ASP A 173 14.15 26.72 -14.88
N PRO A 174 14.50 25.56 -14.31
CA PRO A 174 15.71 25.43 -13.49
C PRO A 174 17.01 25.65 -14.27
N GLN A 175 16.96 25.64 -15.62
CA GLN A 175 18.11 25.93 -16.47
C GLN A 175 18.29 27.43 -16.75
N LYS A 176 17.31 28.28 -16.40
CA LYS A 176 17.34 29.73 -16.56
C LYS A 176 17.57 30.16 -18.02
N LYS A 177 16.86 29.53 -18.96
CA LYS A 177 17.03 29.73 -20.42
C LYS A 177 15.85 30.45 -21.07
N MET A 178 14.69 30.54 -20.42
CA MET A 178 13.42 30.93 -21.06
C MET A 178 12.93 32.33 -20.65
N PHE A 179 13.11 32.73 -19.39
CA PHE A 179 12.39 33.90 -18.82
C PHE A 179 13.27 35.10 -18.43
N GLY A 180 14.59 35.01 -18.60
CA GLY A 180 15.53 36.10 -18.30
C GLY A 180 16.84 35.60 -17.70
N GLU A 181 17.82 36.50 -17.53
CA GLU A 181 19.04 36.17 -16.78
C GLU A 181 18.67 35.94 -15.31
N ASP A 182 19.12 34.80 -14.78
CA ASP A 182 18.93 34.36 -13.39
C ASP A 182 17.51 33.95 -12.93
N GLU A 183 16.49 34.01 -13.79
CA GLU A 183 15.13 33.59 -13.47
C GLU A 183 14.93 32.06 -13.55
N GLU A 184 14.52 31.42 -12.46
CA GLU A 184 14.31 29.96 -12.36
C GLU A 184 12.90 29.50 -12.80
N GLY A 185 12.14 30.40 -13.41
CA GLY A 185 10.76 30.19 -13.85
C GLY A 185 10.00 31.50 -13.97
N TYR A 186 8.73 31.42 -14.33
CA TYR A 186 7.84 32.58 -14.39
C TYR A 186 6.44 32.21 -13.90
N ARG A 187 5.76 33.15 -13.24
CA ARG A 187 4.39 32.98 -12.75
C ARG A 187 3.51 34.14 -13.19
N TRP A 188 2.42 33.82 -13.88
CA TRP A 188 1.34 34.74 -14.22
C TRP A 188 0.25 34.68 -13.16
N SER A 189 -0.23 35.84 -12.73
CA SER A 189 -1.35 36.01 -11.82
C SER A 189 -2.62 36.41 -12.58
N LEU A 190 -3.71 35.67 -12.38
CA LEU A 190 -5.02 36.01 -12.93
C LEU A 190 -5.60 37.27 -12.31
N ASN A 191 -5.08 37.72 -11.16
CA ASN A 191 -5.46 38.97 -10.53
C ASN A 191 -4.78 40.20 -11.18
N ASP A 192 -3.67 39.99 -11.89
CA ASP A 192 -2.92 41.05 -12.56
C ASP A 192 -3.39 41.24 -14.02
N GLU A 193 -3.59 42.48 -14.44
CA GLU A 193 -4.14 42.79 -15.77
C GLU A 193 -3.13 42.55 -16.90
N GLU A 194 -1.85 42.88 -16.70
CA GLU A 194 -0.79 42.69 -17.69
C GLU A 194 -0.51 41.20 -17.92
N ASP A 195 -0.55 40.42 -16.84
CA ASP A 195 -0.44 38.96 -16.91
C ASP A 195 -1.62 38.35 -17.68
N ARG A 196 -2.86 38.78 -17.41
CA ARG A 196 -4.04 38.32 -18.17
C ARG A 196 -3.94 38.66 -19.66
N GLU A 197 -3.50 39.87 -20.00
CA GLU A 197 -3.27 40.26 -21.39
C GLU A 197 -2.21 39.36 -22.05
N SER A 198 -1.14 39.05 -21.33
CA SER A 198 -0.09 38.14 -21.79
C SER A 198 -0.61 36.72 -22.05
N LEU A 199 -1.43 36.17 -21.13
CA LEU A 199 -2.07 34.86 -21.27
C LEU A 199 -3.01 34.77 -22.48
N LEU A 200 -3.60 35.89 -22.92
CA LEU A 200 -4.47 35.97 -24.09
C LEU A 200 -3.71 36.30 -25.39
N LYS A 201 -2.59 37.01 -25.29
CA LYS A 201 -1.72 37.41 -26.41
C LYS A 201 -0.92 36.23 -26.96
N PHE A 202 -0.29 35.45 -26.09
CA PHE A 202 0.52 34.28 -26.47
C PHE A 202 -0.34 33.04 -26.64
N ARG A 203 -1.23 33.07 -27.65
CA ARG A 203 -2.27 32.06 -27.85
C ARG A 203 -1.72 30.65 -27.94
N ASP A 204 -0.68 30.48 -28.74
CA ASP A 204 -0.08 29.15 -28.97
C ASP A 204 0.56 28.62 -27.68
N GLN A 205 1.24 29.48 -26.91
CA GLN A 205 1.88 29.11 -25.64
C GLN A 205 0.89 28.49 -24.65
N PHE A 206 -0.31 29.06 -24.58
CA PHE A 206 -1.31 28.68 -23.59
C PHE A 206 -2.42 27.76 -24.13
N GLN A 207 -2.51 27.57 -25.44
CA GLN A 207 -3.45 26.65 -26.11
C GLN A 207 -3.53 25.25 -25.46
N PRO A 208 -2.41 24.63 -25.01
CA PRO A 208 -2.51 23.33 -24.35
C PRO A 208 -3.31 23.33 -23.05
N PHE A 209 -3.23 24.41 -22.27
CA PHE A 209 -4.04 24.59 -21.08
C PHE A 209 -5.51 24.84 -21.46
N GLN A 210 -5.78 25.65 -22.49
CA GLN A 210 -7.15 25.92 -22.99
C GLN A 210 -7.90 24.63 -23.31
N ASN A 211 -7.27 23.76 -24.12
CA ASN A 211 -7.85 22.50 -24.57
C ASN A 211 -8.11 21.51 -23.43
N THR A 212 -7.35 21.60 -22.35
CA THR A 212 -7.44 20.68 -21.21
C THR A 212 -8.43 21.19 -20.17
N VAL A 213 -8.41 22.49 -19.87
CA VAL A 213 -9.41 23.17 -19.03
C VAL A 213 -10.83 22.96 -19.56
N SER A 214 -11.03 23.08 -20.88
CA SER A 214 -12.34 22.83 -21.50
C SER A 214 -12.83 21.39 -21.31
N LYS A 215 -11.91 20.42 -21.20
CA LYS A 215 -12.23 19.01 -20.98
C LYS A 215 -12.48 18.68 -19.50
N VAL A 216 -11.73 19.29 -18.58
CA VAL A 216 -11.78 18.97 -17.15
C VAL A 216 -12.86 19.75 -16.40
N ASN A 217 -13.04 21.05 -16.69
CA ASN A 217 -13.93 21.93 -15.92
C ASN A 217 -15.18 22.37 -16.71
N SER A 218 -15.36 21.91 -17.94
CA SER A 218 -16.49 22.32 -18.82
C SER A 218 -16.66 23.85 -18.94
N CYS A 219 -15.56 24.61 -18.81
CA CYS A 219 -15.50 26.07 -18.85
C CYS A 219 -14.57 26.53 -19.98
N SER A 220 -14.83 27.69 -20.59
CA SER A 220 -13.94 28.28 -21.60
C SER A 220 -12.74 28.98 -20.94
N TRP A 221 -11.60 28.96 -21.63
CA TRP A 221 -10.38 29.61 -21.16
C TRP A 221 -10.60 31.11 -20.89
N GLU A 222 -11.26 31.80 -21.82
CA GLU A 222 -11.53 33.24 -21.72
C GLU A 222 -12.36 33.57 -20.48
N LYS A 223 -13.32 32.69 -20.14
CA LYS A 223 -14.13 32.87 -18.94
C LYS A 223 -13.28 32.71 -17.68
N VAL A 224 -12.39 31.72 -17.62
CA VAL A 224 -11.47 31.52 -16.49
C VAL A 224 -10.54 32.71 -16.31
N ILE A 225 -9.94 33.20 -17.41
CA ILE A 225 -8.93 34.26 -17.35
C ILE A 225 -9.57 35.63 -17.11
N SER A 226 -10.63 35.99 -17.84
CA SER A 226 -11.15 37.36 -17.87
C SER A 226 -12.34 37.61 -16.95
N GLU A 227 -13.24 36.63 -16.78
CA GLU A 227 -14.47 36.80 -15.99
C GLU A 227 -14.30 36.30 -14.56
N GLU A 228 -13.86 35.04 -14.40
CA GLU A 228 -13.75 34.40 -13.09
C GLU A 228 -12.44 34.74 -12.39
N GLN A 229 -11.38 35.01 -13.15
CA GLN A 229 -10.01 35.28 -12.66
C GLN A 229 -9.51 34.18 -11.71
N TYR A 230 -10.05 32.97 -11.86
CA TYR A 230 -9.83 31.86 -10.95
C TYR A 230 -10.14 30.53 -11.64
N PHE A 231 -9.19 29.60 -11.59
CA PHE A 231 -9.37 28.24 -12.06
C PHE A 231 -9.74 27.31 -10.90
N LYS A 232 -10.98 26.78 -10.94
CA LYS A 232 -11.50 25.83 -9.97
C LYS A 232 -11.00 24.41 -10.25
N GLY A 233 -9.70 24.22 -10.15
CA GLY A 233 -9.02 22.95 -10.36
C GLY A 233 -7.51 23.15 -10.35
N THR A 234 -6.79 22.07 -10.57
CA THR A 234 -5.35 22.09 -10.77
C THR A 234 -5.01 21.36 -12.05
N LEU A 235 -4.01 21.85 -12.77
CA LEU A 235 -3.49 21.21 -13.95
C LEU A 235 -1.97 21.29 -13.96
N PHE A 236 -1.32 20.15 -13.88
CA PHE A 236 0.08 20.01 -14.20
C PHE A 236 0.23 19.62 -15.67
N ARG A 237 1.19 20.24 -16.36
CA ARG A 237 1.61 19.87 -17.72
C ARG A 237 3.09 19.57 -17.70
N PHE A 238 3.46 18.39 -18.19
CA PHE A 238 4.84 17.93 -18.33
C PHE A 238 5.13 17.67 -19.81
N PRO A 239 5.58 18.68 -20.57
CA PRO A 239 5.99 18.49 -21.96
C PRO A 239 7.11 17.45 -22.07
N LEU A 240 6.96 16.46 -22.94
CA LEU A 240 7.93 15.36 -23.02
C LEU A 240 9.28 15.85 -23.55
N ARG A 241 10.37 15.43 -22.91
CA ARG A 241 11.74 15.76 -23.35
C ARG A 241 12.06 15.10 -24.69
N ASN A 242 12.23 15.92 -25.73
CA ASN A 242 12.60 15.50 -27.09
C ASN A 242 14.09 15.67 -27.41
N GLU A 243 14.84 16.43 -26.62
CA GLU A 243 16.28 16.62 -26.74
C GLU A 243 16.97 16.56 -25.37
N ALA A 244 18.25 16.16 -25.33
CA ALA A 244 18.99 16.08 -24.08
C ALA A 244 19.20 17.47 -23.47
N SER A 245 19.07 17.57 -22.15
CA SER A 245 19.22 18.83 -21.41
C SER A 245 20.34 18.74 -20.38
N GLU A 246 20.61 19.86 -19.70
CA GLU A 246 21.52 19.83 -18.55
C GLU A 246 20.94 19.04 -17.38
N ILE A 247 19.63 18.81 -17.31
CA ILE A 247 18.99 18.06 -16.22
C ILE A 247 19.10 16.56 -16.47
N SER A 248 18.82 16.12 -17.70
CA SER A 248 18.78 14.70 -18.05
C SER A 248 18.97 14.46 -19.55
N ASP A 249 19.64 13.36 -19.88
CA ASP A 249 19.73 12.80 -21.24
C ASP A 249 18.60 11.78 -21.53
N ASN A 250 17.70 11.55 -20.56
CA ASN A 250 16.55 10.66 -20.71
C ASN A 250 15.47 11.30 -21.60
N LEU A 251 15.48 10.96 -22.89
CA LEU A 251 14.42 11.34 -23.82
C LEU A 251 13.13 10.58 -23.50
N TYR A 252 11.98 11.26 -23.57
CA TYR A 252 10.69 10.69 -23.25
C TYR A 252 9.79 10.71 -24.48
N ASP A 253 9.34 9.54 -24.93
CA ASP A 253 8.44 9.37 -26.05
C ASP A 253 7.09 8.77 -25.60
N SER A 254 6.12 8.71 -26.51
CA SER A 254 4.82 8.09 -26.27
C SER A 254 4.90 6.63 -25.79
N THR A 255 5.94 5.90 -26.21
CA THR A 255 6.18 4.53 -25.80
C THR A 255 6.51 4.45 -24.31
N LYS A 256 7.41 5.32 -23.83
CA LYS A 256 7.75 5.41 -22.40
C LYS A 256 6.58 5.85 -21.53
N VAL A 257 5.75 6.79 -22.00
CA VAL A 257 4.51 7.15 -21.26
C VAL A 257 3.54 5.97 -21.21
N THR A 258 3.41 5.22 -22.29
CA THR A 258 2.60 3.99 -22.31
C THR A 258 3.14 2.95 -21.33
N GLN A 259 4.46 2.73 -21.29
CA GLN A 259 5.10 1.83 -20.32
C GLN A 259 4.88 2.29 -18.87
N LEU A 260 4.93 3.60 -18.62
CA LEU A 260 4.63 4.19 -17.32
C LEU A 260 3.20 3.83 -16.88
N PHE A 261 2.23 4.00 -17.78
CA PHE A 261 0.82 3.66 -17.52
C PHE A 261 0.64 2.15 -17.32
N ASP A 262 1.23 1.32 -18.18
CA ASP A 262 1.13 -0.14 -18.08
C ASP A 262 1.73 -0.67 -16.77
N SER A 263 2.82 -0.04 -16.30
CA SER A 263 3.41 -0.37 -15.00
C SER A 263 2.50 -0.04 -13.81
N PHE A 264 1.70 1.02 -13.89
CA PHE A 264 0.70 1.34 -12.87
C PHE A 264 -0.53 0.44 -13.00
N ILE A 265 -1.01 0.16 -14.21
CA ILE A 265 -2.15 -0.72 -14.48
C ILE A 265 -1.93 -2.10 -13.84
N ALA A 266 -0.70 -2.62 -13.88
CA ALA A 266 -0.33 -3.88 -13.24
C ALA A 266 -0.50 -3.90 -11.71
N ASP A 267 -0.51 -2.73 -11.05
CA ASP A 267 -0.65 -2.57 -9.60
C ASP A 267 -2.00 -1.94 -9.19
N ALA A 268 -2.88 -1.66 -10.16
CA ALA A 268 -4.07 -0.84 -9.93
C ALA A 268 -5.06 -1.49 -8.95
N ASP A 269 -5.06 -2.82 -8.83
CA ASP A 269 -6.00 -3.58 -8.00
C ASP A 269 -5.74 -3.42 -6.49
N ILE A 270 -4.49 -3.10 -6.15
CA ILE A 270 -4.03 -2.89 -4.78
C ILE A 270 -3.69 -1.42 -4.47
N SER A 271 -3.54 -0.56 -5.49
CA SER A 271 -3.09 0.83 -5.33
C SER A 271 -4.03 1.73 -4.51
N LEU A 272 -5.33 1.47 -4.51
CA LEU A 272 -6.30 2.28 -3.75
C LEU A 272 -6.60 1.73 -2.35
N LEU A 273 -5.99 0.60 -1.95
CA LEU A 273 -6.37 -0.08 -0.70
C LEU A 273 -6.00 0.71 0.55
N PHE A 274 -4.90 1.45 0.53
CA PHE A 274 -4.32 2.09 1.72
C PHE A 274 -4.23 3.62 1.62
N LEU A 275 -4.70 4.21 0.51
CA LEU A 275 -4.86 5.66 0.40
C LEU A 275 -5.98 6.15 1.31
N ARG A 276 -5.88 7.40 1.76
CA ARG A 276 -6.78 7.99 2.76
C ARG A 276 -7.95 8.72 2.14
N ASN A 277 -7.68 9.50 1.09
CA ASN A 277 -8.60 10.43 0.46
C ASN A 277 -8.90 10.03 -0.99
N VAL A 278 -7.87 9.67 -1.76
CA VAL A 278 -8.01 9.29 -3.17
C VAL A 278 -8.75 7.96 -3.27
N SER A 279 -9.89 8.02 -3.95
CA SER A 279 -10.81 6.91 -4.12
C SER A 279 -10.99 6.49 -5.58
N SER A 280 -10.48 7.27 -6.54
CA SER A 280 -10.54 6.97 -7.97
C SER A 280 -9.32 7.51 -8.72
N ILE A 281 -8.78 6.72 -9.63
CA ILE A 281 -7.69 7.10 -10.54
C ILE A 281 -8.12 6.79 -11.98
N THR A 282 -7.88 7.72 -12.90
CA THR A 282 -8.17 7.55 -14.33
C THR A 282 -6.93 7.82 -15.18
N LEU A 283 -6.65 6.95 -16.15
CA LEU A 283 -5.59 7.11 -17.14
C LEU A 283 -6.23 7.30 -18.53
N LEU A 284 -6.01 8.47 -19.13
CA LEU A 284 -6.53 8.85 -20.43
C LEU A 284 -5.41 8.96 -21.46
N HIS A 285 -5.72 8.65 -22.71
CA HIS A 285 -4.82 8.84 -23.85
C HIS A 285 -5.54 9.63 -24.93
N ILE A 286 -4.94 10.73 -25.36
CA ILE A 286 -5.40 11.57 -26.47
C ILE A 286 -4.42 11.36 -27.62
N ASP A 287 -4.91 10.83 -28.73
CA ASP A 287 -4.10 10.64 -29.93
C ASP A 287 -3.79 11.98 -30.64
N THR A 288 -2.98 11.91 -31.69
CA THR A 288 -2.59 13.06 -32.51
C THR A 288 -3.78 13.78 -33.17
N ASN A 289 -4.92 13.12 -33.34
CA ASN A 289 -6.15 13.68 -33.89
C ASN A 289 -7.07 14.27 -32.81
N GLY A 290 -6.73 14.13 -31.54
CA GLY A 290 -7.53 14.59 -30.41
C GLY A 290 -8.57 13.59 -29.91
N LEU A 291 -8.60 12.35 -30.43
CA LEU A 291 -9.48 11.29 -29.96
C LEU A 291 -9.05 10.84 -28.56
N CYS A 292 -9.96 10.91 -27.59
CA CYS A 292 -9.71 10.55 -26.20
C CYS A 292 -10.17 9.11 -25.92
N ASN A 293 -9.23 8.27 -25.46
CA ASN A 293 -9.47 6.89 -25.07
C ASN A 293 -9.18 6.70 -23.58
N ASN A 294 -10.03 5.93 -22.90
CA ASN A 294 -9.80 5.55 -21.51
C ASN A 294 -8.92 4.29 -21.45
N ARG A 295 -7.72 4.39 -20.87
CA ARG A 295 -6.83 3.23 -20.69
C ARG A 295 -7.16 2.45 -19.42
N LEU A 296 -7.46 3.17 -18.34
CA LEU A 296 -7.85 2.61 -17.05
C LEU A 296 -8.72 3.60 -16.30
N LYS A 297 -9.82 3.10 -15.73
CA LYS A 297 -10.49 3.74 -14.60
C LYS A 297 -10.53 2.76 -13.45
N VAL A 298 -9.94 3.11 -12.32
CA VAL A 298 -9.98 2.33 -11.10
C VAL A 298 -10.58 3.14 -9.96
N SER A 299 -11.48 2.54 -9.20
CA SER A 299 -12.09 3.18 -8.03
C SER A 299 -12.24 2.20 -6.87
N VAL A 300 -12.31 2.72 -5.66
CA VAL A 300 -12.55 1.94 -4.45
C VAL A 300 -13.79 2.44 -3.71
N SER A 301 -14.67 1.52 -3.33
CA SER A 301 -15.81 1.80 -2.46
C SER A 301 -15.63 1.08 -1.13
N ASN A 302 -15.89 1.78 -0.03
CA ASN A 302 -15.82 1.24 1.32
C ASN A 302 -17.21 0.89 1.82
N ASN A 303 -17.40 -0.37 2.23
CA ASN A 303 -18.57 -0.79 2.97
C ASN A 303 -18.13 -1.05 4.41
N PHE A 304 -18.49 -0.13 5.31
CA PHE A 304 -18.21 -0.32 6.73
C PHE A 304 -19.11 -1.43 7.27
N THR A 305 -18.48 -2.47 7.77
CA THR A 305 -19.13 -3.41 8.67
C THR A 305 -19.45 -2.68 9.96
N THR A 306 -20.70 -2.83 10.42
CA THR A 306 -21.13 -2.44 11.77
C THR A 306 -20.10 -2.91 12.79
N ASP A 307 -19.69 -1.98 13.66
CA ASP A 307 -18.68 -2.09 14.72
C ASP A 307 -18.31 -3.54 15.09
N LEU A 308 -17.33 -4.09 14.36
CA LEU A 308 -16.77 -5.41 14.63
C LEU A 308 -15.87 -5.28 15.86
N SER A 309 -16.41 -5.21 17.10
CA SER A 309 -15.67 -5.63 18.30
C SER A 309 -16.48 -5.70 19.59
N TYR A 310 -16.40 -6.86 20.24
CA TYR A 310 -16.39 -7.02 21.71
C TYR A 310 -14.95 -7.11 22.27
N ILE A 311 -13.95 -7.37 21.42
CA ILE A 311 -12.53 -7.49 21.81
C ILE A 311 -11.85 -6.13 21.64
N LYS A 312 -11.99 -5.27 22.65
CA LYS A 312 -11.18 -4.04 22.74
C LYS A 312 -9.88 -4.39 23.45
N LYS A 313 -8.76 -4.22 22.75
CA LYS A 313 -7.45 -4.13 23.40
C LYS A 313 -7.19 -2.64 23.60
N ASP A 314 -7.05 -2.21 24.85
CA ASP A 314 -6.94 -0.78 25.17
C ASP A 314 -5.78 -0.09 24.45
N SER A 315 -4.74 -0.85 24.06
CA SER A 315 -3.54 -0.39 23.39
C SER A 315 -3.67 0.00 21.92
N PHE A 316 -4.74 -0.41 21.22
CA PHE A 316 -4.88 -0.15 19.78
C PHE A 316 -6.23 0.48 19.44
N ASP A 317 -6.21 1.44 18.52
CA ASP A 317 -7.39 1.81 17.74
C ASP A 317 -7.45 0.92 16.51
N ARG A 318 -8.60 0.27 16.29
CA ARG A 318 -8.76 -0.73 15.25
C ARG A 318 -9.96 -0.44 14.36
N LYS A 319 -9.85 -0.78 13.09
CA LYS A 319 -10.94 -0.71 12.13
C LYS A 319 -10.81 -1.79 11.07
N THR A 320 -11.85 -2.58 10.90
CA THR A 320 -11.95 -3.57 9.82
C THR A 320 -13.12 -3.22 8.91
N CYS A 321 -12.91 -3.28 7.59
CA CYS A 321 -13.94 -2.95 6.61
C CYS A 321 -13.78 -3.77 5.33
N PHE A 322 -14.86 -3.84 4.54
CA PHE A 322 -14.79 -4.35 3.18
C PHE A 322 -14.49 -3.21 2.21
N LYS A 323 -13.49 -3.42 1.35
CA LYS A 323 -13.22 -2.57 0.19
C LYS A 323 -13.55 -3.33 -1.09
N THR A 324 -14.22 -2.68 -2.03
CA THR A 324 -14.41 -3.20 -3.39
C THR A 324 -13.67 -2.31 -4.36
N VAL A 325 -12.68 -2.86 -5.05
CA VAL A 325 -11.93 -2.18 -6.09
C VAL A 325 -12.56 -2.53 -7.44
N SER A 326 -13.02 -1.52 -8.16
CA SER A 326 -13.65 -1.66 -9.48
C SER A 326 -12.70 -1.10 -10.52
N GLN A 327 -12.45 -1.87 -11.58
CA GLN A 327 -11.52 -1.52 -12.64
C GLN A 327 -12.18 -1.65 -14.00
N ILE A 328 -11.96 -0.67 -14.88
CA ILE A 328 -12.40 -0.68 -16.26
C ILE A 328 -11.18 -0.39 -17.12
N CYS A 329 -10.76 -1.38 -17.90
CA CYS A 329 -9.69 -1.24 -18.89
C CYS A 329 -10.27 -1.01 -20.30
N GLN A 330 -9.40 -0.86 -21.31
CA GLN A 330 -9.78 -0.60 -22.70
C GLN A 330 -10.85 -1.55 -23.29
N GLN A 331 -10.99 -2.77 -22.75
CA GLN A 331 -12.01 -3.74 -23.18
C GLN A 331 -13.42 -3.44 -22.64
N MET A 332 -13.59 -2.36 -21.86
CA MET A 332 -14.85 -1.91 -21.25
C MET A 332 -15.54 -2.94 -20.35
N VAL A 333 -14.85 -4.01 -19.97
CA VAL A 333 -15.31 -4.98 -18.98
C VAL A 333 -14.91 -4.47 -17.61
N GLU A 334 -15.91 -4.30 -16.74
CA GLU A 334 -15.68 -3.96 -15.34
C GLU A 334 -15.29 -5.22 -14.57
N THR A 335 -14.09 -5.22 -13.97
CA THR A 335 -13.67 -6.25 -13.01
C THR A 335 -13.77 -5.68 -11.60
N ARG A 336 -14.39 -6.44 -10.68
CA ARG A 336 -14.52 -6.06 -9.28
C ARG A 336 -13.77 -7.04 -8.40
N THR A 337 -12.93 -6.50 -7.51
CA THR A 337 -12.18 -7.27 -6.53
C THR A 337 -12.59 -6.86 -5.12
N LYS A 338 -12.96 -7.83 -4.29
CA LYS A 338 -13.36 -7.60 -2.89
C LYS A 338 -12.21 -7.91 -1.93
N TRP A 339 -12.04 -7.02 -0.96
CA TRP A 339 -10.97 -7.06 0.03
C TRP A 339 -11.53 -6.90 1.43
N LEU A 340 -11.00 -7.67 2.36
CA LEU A 340 -11.09 -7.37 3.79
C LEU A 340 -9.86 -6.55 4.17
N VAL A 341 -10.04 -5.37 4.76
CA VAL A 341 -8.95 -4.48 5.17
C VAL A 341 -9.06 -4.19 6.66
N THR A 342 -8.00 -4.49 7.41
CA THR A 342 -7.87 -4.23 8.84
C THR A 342 -6.75 -3.24 9.08
N THR A 343 -7.07 -2.15 9.77
CA THR A 343 -6.15 -1.10 10.20
C THR A 343 -6.02 -1.16 11.71
N CYS A 344 -4.79 -1.14 12.21
CA CYS A 344 -4.52 -0.94 13.63
C CYS A 344 -3.52 0.18 13.84
N LEU A 345 -3.85 1.08 14.75
CA LEU A 345 -3.00 2.16 15.24
C LEU A 345 -2.63 1.88 16.69
N LEU A 346 -1.34 1.83 17.00
CA LEU A 346 -0.87 1.78 18.38
C LEU A 346 -1.10 3.14 19.05
N LYS A 347 -1.76 3.13 20.21
CA LYS A 347 -1.91 4.33 21.03
C LYS A 347 -0.61 4.67 21.73
N GLN A 348 -0.42 5.96 22.01
CA GLN A 348 0.75 6.45 22.72
C GLN A 348 0.82 5.89 24.16
N GLY A 349 2.03 5.60 24.64
CA GLY A 349 2.32 5.20 26.01
C GLY A 349 2.45 3.69 26.23
N TYR A 350 2.18 2.87 25.23
CA TYR A 350 2.24 1.40 25.35
C TYR A 350 3.61 0.82 25.00
N ILE A 351 4.31 1.39 24.01
CA ILE A 351 5.66 0.97 23.60
C ILE A 351 6.54 2.22 23.50
N PRO A 352 7.28 2.58 24.57
CA PRO A 352 8.04 3.83 24.64
C PRO A 352 9.05 4.04 23.49
N GLU A 353 9.66 2.95 23.01
CA GLU A 353 10.59 2.97 21.89
C GLU A 353 9.91 3.42 20.59
N ILE A 354 8.71 2.89 20.31
CA ILE A 354 7.91 3.27 19.14
C ILE A 354 7.45 4.73 19.27
N ASP A 355 7.02 5.17 20.45
CA ASP A 355 6.61 6.56 20.68
C ASP A 355 7.76 7.54 20.42
N SER A 356 8.96 7.19 20.89
CA SER A 356 10.19 7.98 20.69
C SER A 356 10.53 8.10 19.21
N LEU A 357 10.53 6.98 18.48
CA LEU A 357 10.82 6.94 17.04
C LEU A 357 9.73 7.61 16.21
N ALA A 358 8.45 7.41 16.55
CA ALA A 358 7.32 8.07 15.91
C ALA A 358 7.47 9.58 15.99
N LYS A 359 7.85 10.12 17.16
CA LYS A 359 8.10 11.56 17.30
C LYS A 359 9.34 12.02 16.52
N LYS A 360 10.42 11.25 16.53
CA LYS A 360 11.69 11.66 15.90
C LYS A 360 11.64 11.61 14.37
N LEU A 361 10.96 10.61 13.82
CA LEU A 361 10.80 10.40 12.38
C LEU A 361 9.51 11.06 11.84
N SER A 362 8.71 11.66 12.72
CA SER A 362 7.33 12.08 12.47
C SER A 362 6.47 10.92 11.93
N PHE A 363 6.75 9.66 12.24
CA PHE A 363 5.97 8.52 11.73
C PHE A 363 4.71 8.24 12.55
N TYR A 364 3.78 7.51 11.96
CA TYR A 364 2.55 7.07 12.62
C TYR A 364 2.60 5.54 12.82
N PRO A 365 2.42 5.03 14.06
CA PRO A 365 2.56 3.61 14.36
C PRO A 365 1.29 2.84 13.97
N GLN A 366 0.95 2.93 12.69
CA GLN A 366 -0.18 2.28 12.06
C GLN A 366 0.33 1.21 11.09
N VAL A 367 -0.30 0.04 11.16
CA VAL A 367 -0.11 -1.04 10.20
C VAL A 367 -1.49 -1.46 9.68
N ASP A 368 -1.58 -1.64 8.37
CA ASP A 368 -2.78 -2.13 7.70
C ASP A 368 -2.49 -3.47 7.01
N ALA A 369 -3.48 -4.34 7.02
CA ALA A 369 -3.48 -5.61 6.33
C ALA A 369 -4.68 -5.70 5.38
N ALA A 370 -4.46 -6.17 4.16
CA ALA A 370 -5.52 -6.41 3.17
C ALA A 370 -5.50 -7.83 2.64
N PHE A 371 -6.66 -8.48 2.63
CA PHE A 371 -6.86 -9.86 2.19
C PHE A 371 -7.89 -9.90 1.07
N ARG A 372 -7.54 -10.58 -0.02
CA ARG A 372 -8.43 -10.74 -1.17
C ARG A 372 -9.47 -11.83 -0.91
N LEU A 373 -10.75 -11.52 -1.11
CA LEU A 373 -11.86 -12.43 -0.80
C LEU A 373 -12.28 -13.32 -1.96
N ASP A 374 -11.94 -12.96 -3.20
CA ASP A 374 -12.43 -13.57 -4.44
C ASP A 374 -11.33 -14.26 -5.27
N GLY A 375 -10.15 -14.48 -4.68
CA GLY A 375 -9.01 -15.09 -5.35
C GLY A 375 -8.71 -16.50 -4.86
N ASP A 376 -8.08 -17.30 -5.74
CA ASP A 376 -7.42 -18.55 -5.33
C ASP A 376 -6.24 -18.22 -4.39
N ARG A 377 -6.16 -18.92 -3.25
CA ARG A 377 -5.08 -18.83 -2.26
C ARG A 377 -3.69 -19.07 -2.88
N SER A 378 -3.62 -19.81 -3.99
CA SER A 378 -2.37 -20.05 -4.72
C SER A 378 -1.77 -18.78 -5.33
N LEU A 379 -2.60 -17.78 -5.65
CA LEU A 379 -2.21 -16.53 -6.31
C LEU A 379 -1.76 -15.44 -5.32
N CYS A 380 -2.10 -15.57 -4.04
CA CYS A 380 -1.76 -14.59 -3.01
C CYS A 380 -0.38 -14.89 -2.40
N ASN A 381 0.60 -14.01 -2.65
CA ASN A 381 1.96 -14.13 -2.10
C ASN A 381 2.38 -12.93 -1.24
N GLY A 382 1.41 -12.12 -0.80
CA GLY A 382 1.54 -10.99 0.11
C GLY A 382 2.51 -9.91 -0.37
N ARG A 383 2.06 -8.67 -0.49
CA ARG A 383 2.91 -7.58 -1.04
C ARG A 383 3.00 -6.43 -0.07
N LEU A 384 4.21 -5.90 0.06
CA LEU A 384 4.50 -4.74 0.88
C LEU A 384 4.10 -3.45 0.17
N SER A 385 3.52 -2.53 0.94
CA SER A 385 3.14 -1.19 0.50
C SER A 385 3.64 -0.17 1.52
N CYS A 386 3.99 1.01 1.02
CA CYS A 386 4.14 2.23 1.83
C CYS A 386 3.19 3.26 1.21
N PHE A 387 1.94 3.21 1.65
CA PHE A 387 0.73 3.83 1.09
C PHE A 387 0.33 3.31 -0.30
N LEU A 388 1.30 3.19 -1.21
CA LEU A 388 1.18 2.52 -2.50
C LEU A 388 2.06 1.27 -2.54
N PRO A 389 1.75 0.30 -3.42
CA PRO A 389 2.51 -0.94 -3.53
C PRO A 389 3.98 -0.70 -3.87
N LEU A 390 4.89 -1.30 -3.11
CA LEU A 390 6.31 -1.35 -3.48
C LEU A 390 6.49 -2.24 -4.71
N PRO A 391 7.60 -2.13 -5.48
CA PRO A 391 7.81 -2.91 -6.70
C PRO A 391 7.57 -4.41 -6.51
N ASN A 392 6.91 -5.05 -7.49
CA ASN A 392 6.57 -6.48 -7.44
C ASN A 392 7.80 -7.38 -7.69
N ASN A 393 8.67 -7.49 -6.70
CA ASN A 393 9.85 -8.32 -6.72
C ASN A 393 9.92 -9.19 -5.45
N GLU A 394 10.78 -10.22 -5.45
CA GLU A 394 10.87 -11.17 -4.34
C GLU A 394 11.13 -10.56 -2.96
N PRO A 395 11.98 -9.52 -2.81
CA PRO A 395 12.17 -8.84 -1.52
C PRO A 395 10.89 -8.22 -0.94
N ASN A 396 9.99 -7.75 -1.80
CA ASN A 396 8.73 -7.13 -1.38
C ASN A 396 7.56 -8.11 -1.26
N LYS A 397 7.80 -9.41 -1.50
CA LYS A 397 6.82 -10.48 -1.28
C LYS A 397 7.02 -11.11 0.10
N THR A 398 5.96 -11.23 0.87
CA THR A 398 6.03 -11.70 2.26
C THR A 398 5.81 -13.20 2.40
N GLY A 399 5.15 -13.85 1.43
CA GLY A 399 4.69 -15.23 1.56
C GLY A 399 3.38 -15.38 2.34
N LEU A 400 2.90 -14.30 2.97
CA LEU A 400 1.63 -14.28 3.69
C LEU A 400 0.46 -14.10 2.71
N PRO A 401 -0.75 -14.59 3.02
CA PRO A 401 -1.93 -14.38 2.18
C PRO A 401 -2.46 -12.93 2.20
N ILE A 402 -1.77 -12.01 2.90
CA ILE A 402 -2.17 -10.61 3.07
C ILE A 402 -1.16 -9.63 2.47
N HIS A 403 -1.66 -8.53 1.89
CA HIS A 403 -0.85 -7.34 1.63
C HIS A 403 -0.68 -6.55 2.93
N ILE A 404 0.49 -5.98 3.12
CA ILE A 404 0.84 -5.26 4.34
C ILE A 404 1.24 -3.84 3.96
N ASN A 405 0.66 -2.87 4.66
CA ASN A 405 0.98 -1.46 4.53
C ASN A 405 1.40 -0.89 5.88
N ALA A 406 2.42 -0.05 5.87
CA ALA A 406 2.77 0.79 7.00
C ALA A 406 3.57 2.00 6.52
N CYS A 407 3.80 2.97 7.40
CA CYS A 407 4.75 4.06 7.16
C CYS A 407 6.19 3.53 7.27
N PHE A 408 6.61 2.69 6.33
CA PHE A 408 7.92 2.06 6.35
C PHE A 408 9.03 3.06 5.99
N GLY A 409 10.16 2.95 6.70
CA GLY A 409 11.41 3.56 6.28
C GLY A 409 11.95 2.84 5.04
N LEU A 410 12.10 3.55 3.93
CA LEU A 410 12.56 2.98 2.66
C LEU A 410 14.02 3.32 2.37
N THR A 411 14.64 2.56 1.49
CA THR A 411 15.94 2.90 0.87
C THR A 411 15.84 4.19 0.06
N ASP A 412 16.97 4.84 -0.25
CA ASP A 412 16.99 6.13 -0.96
C ASP A 412 16.23 6.11 -2.31
N ASN A 413 16.24 4.96 -3.00
CA ASN A 413 15.50 4.75 -4.24
C ASN A 413 14.00 4.40 -4.05
N ARG A 414 13.53 4.34 -2.81
CA ARG A 414 12.15 4.01 -2.39
C ARG A 414 11.61 2.69 -2.92
N ARG A 415 12.48 1.73 -3.27
CA ARG A 415 12.08 0.43 -3.82
C ARG A 415 12.03 -0.69 -2.78
N PHE A 416 12.71 -0.52 -1.65
CA PHE A 416 12.86 -1.54 -0.62
C PHE A 416 12.71 -0.95 0.78
N ILE A 417 12.27 -1.79 1.72
CA ILE A 417 12.23 -1.47 3.15
C ILE A 417 13.65 -1.56 3.71
N LYS A 418 14.02 -0.59 4.56
CA LYS A 418 15.27 -0.64 5.32
C LYS A 418 15.16 -1.64 6.46
N TRP A 419 16.18 -2.47 6.63
CA TRP A 419 16.26 -3.43 7.72
C TRP A 419 17.56 -3.23 8.50
N GLN A 420 17.60 -3.67 9.75
CA GLN A 420 18.83 -3.56 10.53
C GLN A 420 19.87 -4.55 10.02
N GLU A 421 21.07 -4.04 9.75
CA GLU A 421 22.25 -4.81 9.37
C GLU A 421 23.36 -4.64 10.43
N GLU A 422 24.38 -5.49 10.41
CA GLU A 422 25.41 -5.54 11.46
C GLU A 422 26.15 -4.20 11.66
N ASP A 423 26.38 -3.45 10.58
CA ASP A 423 27.05 -2.16 10.54
C ASP A 423 26.10 -0.95 10.62
N GLN A 424 24.77 -1.18 10.53
CA GLN A 424 23.73 -0.13 10.50
C GLN A 424 22.72 -0.24 11.66
N LYS A 425 23.16 -0.75 12.81
CA LYS A 425 22.28 -1.00 13.97
C LYS A 425 21.57 0.26 14.50
N ASN A 426 22.13 1.44 14.25
CA ASN A 426 21.58 2.73 14.71
C ASN A 426 20.74 3.46 13.65
N ASP A 427 20.44 2.85 12.48
CA ASP A 427 19.48 3.45 11.54
C ASP A 427 18.07 3.39 12.15
N GLU A 428 17.54 4.56 12.50
CA GLU A 428 16.26 4.73 13.19
C GLU A 428 15.08 4.30 12.33
N SER A 429 15.18 4.45 11.00
CA SER A 429 14.16 3.99 10.07
C SER A 429 14.14 2.46 9.98
N ALA A 430 15.32 1.82 10.04
CA ALA A 430 15.42 0.36 10.13
C ALA A 430 14.88 -0.17 11.46
N MET A 431 15.26 0.46 12.58
CA MET A 431 14.71 0.14 13.92
C MET A 431 13.18 0.23 13.95
N TRP A 432 12.64 1.30 13.39
CA TRP A 432 11.20 1.50 13.26
C TRP A 432 10.52 0.34 12.53
N ASN A 433 11.07 -0.08 11.38
CA ASN A 433 10.50 -1.17 10.59
C ASN A 433 10.52 -2.52 11.33
N GLU A 434 11.58 -2.80 12.09
CA GLU A 434 11.67 -4.02 12.93
C GLU A 434 10.58 -4.01 14.02
N LEU A 435 10.41 -2.89 14.73
CA LEU A 435 9.39 -2.75 15.77
C LEU A 435 7.96 -2.83 15.22
N LEU A 436 7.67 -2.20 14.08
CA LEU A 436 6.37 -2.35 13.41
C LEU A 436 6.06 -3.81 13.09
N THR A 437 7.06 -4.53 12.57
CA THR A 437 6.93 -5.92 12.13
C THR A 437 6.81 -6.87 13.32
N LYS A 438 7.54 -6.63 14.41
CA LYS A 438 7.58 -7.51 15.57
C LYS A 438 6.43 -7.26 16.56
N ASP A 439 6.09 -6.00 16.81
CA ASP A 439 5.22 -5.64 17.94
C ASP A 439 3.80 -5.25 17.51
N ILE A 440 3.61 -4.72 16.28
CA ILE A 440 2.31 -4.26 15.80
C ILE A 440 1.68 -5.24 14.81
N LEU A 441 2.42 -5.64 13.77
CA LEU A 441 1.89 -6.46 12.68
C LEU A 441 1.28 -7.80 13.14
N PRO A 442 1.85 -8.56 14.11
CA PRO A 442 1.24 -9.82 14.54
C PRO A 442 -0.12 -9.60 15.19
N HIS A 443 -0.31 -8.47 15.88
CA HIS A 443 -1.59 -8.07 16.44
C HIS A 443 -2.59 -7.69 15.35
N VAL A 444 -2.18 -6.91 14.34
CA VAL A 444 -3.05 -6.55 13.20
C VAL A 444 -3.55 -7.80 12.51
N TYR A 445 -2.65 -8.75 12.25
CA TYR A 445 -3.00 -9.98 11.56
C TYR A 445 -3.91 -10.87 12.42
N LEU A 446 -3.64 -10.98 13.72
CA LEU A 446 -4.54 -11.66 14.67
C LEU A 446 -5.94 -11.05 14.64
N MET A 447 -6.07 -9.71 14.74
CA MET A 447 -7.36 -9.03 14.73
C MET A 447 -8.11 -9.27 13.41
N MET A 448 -7.40 -9.24 12.28
CA MET A 448 -7.99 -9.52 10.97
C MET A 448 -8.61 -10.93 10.90
N ILE A 449 -7.93 -11.94 11.44
CA ILE A 449 -8.45 -13.32 11.49
C ILE A 449 -9.66 -13.42 12.43
N LEU A 450 -9.58 -12.83 13.62
CA LEU A 450 -10.71 -12.84 14.58
C LEU A 450 -11.94 -12.11 14.04
N ASP A 451 -11.75 -11.00 13.33
CA ASP A 451 -12.84 -10.27 12.68
C ASP A 451 -13.45 -11.10 11.54
N ALA A 452 -12.61 -11.82 10.77
CA ALA A 452 -13.09 -12.75 9.75
C ALA A 452 -13.92 -13.91 10.35
N ILE A 453 -13.51 -14.45 11.52
CA ILE A 453 -14.28 -15.45 12.28
C ILE A 453 -15.64 -14.89 12.71
N GLN A 454 -15.66 -13.67 13.27
CA GLN A 454 -16.91 -13.02 13.69
C GLN A 454 -17.84 -12.81 12.49
N LEU A 455 -17.31 -12.35 11.36
CA LEU A 455 -18.04 -12.19 10.11
C LEU A 455 -18.58 -13.52 9.57
N SER A 456 -17.82 -14.61 9.73
CA SER A 456 -18.29 -15.95 9.40
C SER A 456 -19.42 -16.42 10.31
N GLY A 457 -19.35 -16.14 11.61
CA GLY A 457 -20.40 -16.49 12.57
C GLY A 457 -21.76 -15.82 12.28
N VAL A 458 -21.75 -14.65 11.64
CA VAL A 458 -22.97 -13.94 11.20
C VAL A 458 -23.30 -14.14 9.72
N SER A 459 -22.67 -15.11 9.05
CA SER A 459 -22.86 -15.41 7.61
C SER A 459 -22.52 -14.27 6.64
N ALA A 460 -21.74 -13.28 7.08
CA ALA A 460 -21.24 -12.21 6.21
C ALA A 460 -20.02 -12.65 5.38
N LEU A 461 -19.33 -13.72 5.81
CA LEU A 461 -18.16 -14.30 5.16
C LEU A 461 -18.30 -15.84 5.13
N PRO A 462 -17.93 -16.54 4.04
CA PRO A 462 -17.87 -18.00 4.06
C PRO A 462 -16.79 -18.50 5.01
N SER A 463 -17.07 -19.53 5.81
CA SER A 463 -16.13 -20.12 6.78
C SER A 463 -14.77 -20.53 6.18
N PRO A 464 -14.67 -21.08 4.95
CA PRO A 464 -13.38 -21.49 4.39
C PRO A 464 -12.45 -20.30 4.12
N THR A 465 -13.04 -19.10 3.97
CA THR A 465 -12.29 -17.85 3.76
C THR A 465 -11.38 -17.52 4.93
N VAL A 466 -11.80 -17.85 6.17
CA VAL A 466 -10.99 -17.67 7.37
C VAL A 466 -9.71 -18.51 7.29
N TYR A 467 -9.80 -19.76 6.83
CA TYR A 467 -8.63 -20.61 6.66
C TYR A 467 -7.78 -20.25 5.44
N ASN A 468 -8.34 -19.57 4.44
CA ASN A 468 -7.55 -19.00 3.36
C ASN A 468 -6.71 -17.80 3.83
N LEU A 469 -7.24 -17.02 4.78
CA LEU A 469 -6.54 -15.92 5.46
C LEU A 469 -5.47 -16.42 6.45
N TRP A 470 -5.58 -17.67 6.92
CA TRP A 470 -4.64 -18.28 7.86
C TRP A 470 -3.21 -18.35 7.27
N PRO A 471 -2.17 -17.96 8.05
CA PRO A 471 -0.78 -17.98 7.60
C PRO A 471 -0.34 -19.37 7.12
N ASP A 472 0.43 -19.45 6.04
CA ASP A 472 1.03 -20.73 5.61
C ASP A 472 2.52 -20.74 5.93
N LEU A 473 2.92 -21.45 6.99
CA LEU A 473 4.32 -21.49 7.42
C LEU A 473 5.25 -22.07 6.36
N SER A 474 4.74 -22.97 5.51
CA SER A 474 5.51 -23.53 4.40
C SER A 474 5.88 -22.48 3.35
N LYS A 475 5.08 -21.41 3.20
CA LYS A 475 5.34 -20.31 2.27
C LYS A 475 6.26 -19.24 2.84
N THR A 476 6.42 -19.17 4.16
CA THR A 476 7.26 -18.16 4.82
C THR A 476 8.60 -18.68 5.33
N VAL A 477 8.83 -19.99 5.36
CA VAL A 477 10.04 -20.63 5.93
C VAL A 477 11.37 -20.04 5.44
N HIS A 478 11.44 -19.53 4.21
CA HIS A 478 12.64 -18.91 3.64
C HIS A 478 12.71 -17.38 3.84
N LYS A 479 11.80 -16.82 4.64
CA LYS A 479 11.62 -15.38 4.87
C LYS A 479 11.48 -15.11 6.37
N GLU A 480 12.60 -15.18 7.07
CA GLU A 480 12.71 -15.16 8.55
C GLU A 480 11.76 -14.17 9.25
N ARG A 481 11.79 -12.89 8.88
CA ARG A 481 10.92 -11.84 9.49
C ARG A 481 9.43 -12.15 9.35
N TRP A 482 9.00 -12.57 8.16
CA TRP A 482 7.59 -12.88 7.90
C TRP A 482 7.17 -14.23 8.48
N HIS A 483 8.12 -15.17 8.61
CA HIS A 483 7.92 -16.43 9.32
C HIS A 483 7.73 -16.20 10.82
N GLU A 484 8.52 -15.31 11.43
CA GLU A 484 8.36 -14.91 12.82
C GLU A 484 6.99 -14.25 13.06
N VAL A 485 6.58 -13.34 12.18
CA VAL A 485 5.23 -12.73 12.23
C VAL A 485 4.14 -13.81 12.20
N ALA A 486 4.19 -14.73 11.22
CA ALA A 486 3.21 -15.81 11.11
C ALA A 486 3.19 -16.67 12.38
N THR A 487 4.36 -17.09 12.86
CA THR A 487 4.50 -17.92 14.06
C THR A 487 3.96 -17.24 15.31
N ASN A 488 4.28 -15.95 15.51
CA ASN A 488 3.83 -15.18 16.66
C ASN A 488 2.31 -14.93 16.62
N THR A 489 1.75 -14.67 15.43
CA THR A 489 0.29 -14.59 15.26
C THR A 489 -0.37 -15.91 15.61
N LEU A 490 0.13 -17.05 15.12
CA LEU A 490 -0.45 -18.37 15.36
C LEU A 490 -0.44 -18.76 16.85
N LYS A 491 0.68 -18.52 17.55
CA LYS A 491 0.79 -18.81 19.00
C LYS A 491 -0.32 -18.16 19.81
N VAL A 492 -0.64 -16.89 19.51
CA VAL A 492 -1.70 -16.15 20.20
C VAL A 492 -3.08 -16.54 19.68
N LEU A 493 -3.21 -16.83 18.39
CA LEU A 493 -4.48 -17.23 17.77
C LEU A 493 -5.07 -18.49 18.43
N PHE A 494 -4.24 -19.43 18.86
CA PHE A 494 -4.65 -20.64 19.57
C PHE A 494 -5.28 -20.38 20.95
N GLU A 495 -5.24 -19.17 21.49
CA GLU A 495 -5.95 -18.83 22.74
C GLU A 495 -7.45 -18.56 22.52
N TYR A 496 -7.91 -18.51 21.27
CA TYR A 496 -9.27 -18.12 20.89
C TYR A 496 -10.10 -19.29 20.33
N LYS A 497 -11.39 -19.02 20.08
CA LYS A 497 -12.28 -19.93 19.36
C LYS A 497 -12.09 -19.77 17.86
N ILE A 498 -11.36 -20.71 17.25
CA ILE A 498 -10.76 -20.57 15.92
C ILE A 498 -10.94 -21.78 15.00
N PHE A 499 -11.66 -22.81 15.47
CA PHE A 499 -12.02 -23.96 14.65
C PHE A 499 -13.53 -24.04 14.49
N HIS A 500 -14.03 -24.04 13.26
CA HIS A 500 -15.46 -24.21 13.03
C HIS A 500 -15.83 -25.69 13.12
N LEU A 501 -17.04 -25.95 13.63
CA LEU A 501 -17.57 -27.29 13.69
C LEU A 501 -17.92 -27.81 12.28
N ALA A 502 -17.85 -29.12 12.12
CA ALA A 502 -18.21 -29.82 10.89
C ALA A 502 -19.73 -29.89 10.66
N ASP A 503 -20.53 -29.82 11.74
CA ASP A 503 -21.99 -29.83 11.69
C ASP A 503 -22.59 -28.44 11.43
N ASN A 504 -21.91 -27.40 11.91
CA ASN A 504 -22.29 -26.01 11.75
C ASN A 504 -21.07 -25.09 11.66
N GLU A 505 -20.78 -24.65 10.43
CA GLU A 505 -19.64 -23.79 10.12
C GLU A 505 -19.72 -22.36 10.72
N GLN A 506 -20.83 -22.00 11.35
CA GLN A 506 -20.98 -20.72 12.07
C GLN A 506 -20.55 -20.82 13.53
N ILE A 507 -20.42 -22.02 14.09
CA ILE A 507 -20.02 -22.25 15.47
C ILE A 507 -18.52 -22.51 15.51
N TRP A 508 -17.80 -21.67 16.24
CA TRP A 508 -16.36 -21.75 16.43
C TRP A 508 -16.03 -22.19 17.85
N VAL A 509 -15.09 -23.14 17.98
CA VAL A 509 -14.64 -23.72 19.25
C VAL A 509 -13.15 -23.49 19.47
N SER A 510 -12.74 -23.56 20.75
CA SER A 510 -11.34 -23.45 21.15
C SER A 510 -10.57 -24.73 20.80
N PRO A 511 -9.22 -24.71 20.75
CA PRO A 511 -8.45 -25.93 20.53
C PRO A 511 -8.73 -27.03 21.57
N SER A 512 -8.95 -26.67 22.84
CA SER A 512 -9.24 -27.64 23.91
C SER A 512 -10.61 -28.30 23.78
N ASP A 513 -11.57 -27.63 23.15
CA ASP A 513 -12.92 -28.15 22.94
C ASP A 513 -13.08 -28.88 21.60
N ALA A 514 -12.09 -28.77 20.71
CA ALA A 514 -12.13 -29.32 19.36
C ALA A 514 -11.73 -30.80 19.30
N VAL A 515 -12.37 -31.53 18.40
CA VAL A 515 -12.02 -32.92 18.05
C VAL A 515 -11.46 -32.93 16.64
N PHE A 516 -10.16 -33.20 16.51
CA PHE A 516 -9.43 -33.08 15.24
C PHE A 516 -9.44 -34.38 14.42
N PRO A 517 -9.68 -34.31 13.09
CA PRO A 517 -9.65 -35.47 12.23
C PRO A 517 -8.23 -36.03 12.09
N VAL A 518 -8.12 -37.35 11.81
CA VAL A 518 -6.84 -38.01 11.59
C VAL A 518 -6.53 -38.14 10.10
N LYS A 519 -5.26 -37.92 9.76
CA LYS A 519 -4.78 -37.71 8.38
C LYS A 519 -4.68 -38.98 7.51
N ASN A 520 -4.64 -40.16 8.13
CA ASN A 520 -4.28 -41.42 7.46
C ASN A 520 -5.45 -42.39 7.28
N ILE A 521 -6.65 -41.88 7.06
CA ILE A 521 -7.87 -42.70 6.95
C ILE A 521 -8.44 -42.57 5.54
N CYS A 522 -8.93 -43.68 4.98
CA CYS A 522 -9.66 -43.69 3.71
C CYS A 522 -10.83 -42.69 3.74
N SER A 523 -11.07 -41.97 2.64
CA SER A 523 -12.11 -40.93 2.56
C SER A 523 -13.51 -41.43 2.95
N ASN A 524 -13.86 -42.65 2.54
CA ASN A 524 -15.15 -43.26 2.89
C ASN A 524 -15.26 -43.54 4.40
N THR A 525 -14.19 -44.07 4.98
CA THR A 525 -14.08 -44.37 6.40
C THR A 525 -14.15 -43.10 7.25
N MET A 526 -13.39 -42.06 6.89
CA MET A 526 -13.44 -40.78 7.59
C MET A 526 -14.83 -40.14 7.47
N SER A 527 -15.51 -40.28 6.32
CA SER A 527 -16.88 -39.78 6.16
C SER A 527 -17.88 -40.47 7.09
N ALA A 528 -17.76 -41.79 7.29
CA ALA A 528 -18.60 -42.54 8.22
C ALA A 528 -18.32 -42.15 9.68
N VAL A 529 -17.04 -41.99 10.04
CA VAL A 529 -16.62 -41.51 11.37
C VAL A 529 -17.15 -40.10 11.62
N SER A 530 -17.00 -39.18 10.65
CA SER A 530 -17.52 -37.81 10.77
C SER A 530 -19.03 -37.79 11.00
N ARG A 531 -19.80 -38.59 10.24
CA ARG A 531 -21.25 -38.71 10.42
C ARG A 531 -21.63 -39.18 11.83
N LEU A 532 -20.92 -40.18 12.36
CA LEU A 532 -21.13 -40.67 13.72
C LEU A 532 -20.89 -39.58 14.75
N LEU A 533 -19.75 -38.89 14.68
CA LEU A 533 -19.34 -37.87 15.64
C LEU A 533 -20.32 -36.68 15.63
N ILE A 534 -20.69 -36.20 14.44
CA ILE A 534 -21.70 -35.15 14.26
C ILE A 534 -23.05 -35.57 14.86
N ALA A 535 -23.53 -36.78 14.56
CA ALA A 535 -24.81 -37.28 15.06
C ALA A 535 -24.84 -37.44 16.59
N LYS A 536 -23.69 -37.43 17.26
CA LYS A 536 -23.57 -37.52 18.73
C LYS A 536 -23.19 -36.19 19.38
N GLY A 537 -23.12 -35.11 18.61
CA GLY A 537 -22.80 -33.78 19.13
C GLY A 537 -21.38 -33.67 19.65
N GLU A 538 -20.45 -34.49 19.14
CA GLU A 538 -19.03 -34.28 19.39
C GLU A 538 -18.57 -33.07 18.58
N ASN A 539 -17.67 -32.25 19.15
CA ASN A 539 -17.15 -31.03 18.53
C ASN A 539 -16.13 -31.32 17.42
N LEU A 540 -16.50 -32.15 16.45
CA LEU A 540 -15.67 -32.45 15.28
C LEU A 540 -15.45 -31.17 14.48
N VAL A 541 -14.19 -30.84 14.23
CA VAL A 541 -13.83 -29.66 13.43
C VAL A 541 -13.45 -30.04 12.00
N THR A 542 -13.67 -29.14 11.06
CA THR A 542 -13.19 -29.27 9.68
C THR A 542 -12.10 -28.24 9.44
N VAL A 543 -10.88 -28.71 9.17
CA VAL A 543 -9.72 -27.83 8.95
C VAL A 543 -8.94 -28.26 7.70
N PRO A 544 -8.46 -27.31 6.89
CA PRO A 544 -7.56 -27.62 5.77
C PRO A 544 -6.23 -28.22 6.22
N GLU A 545 -5.53 -28.87 5.29
CA GLU A 545 -4.28 -29.59 5.60
C GLU A 545 -3.18 -28.69 6.17
N HIS A 546 -3.05 -27.45 5.65
CA HIS A 546 -2.02 -26.52 6.15
C HIS A 546 -2.29 -26.10 7.59
N VAL A 547 -3.56 -25.84 7.94
CA VAL A 547 -3.96 -25.49 9.32
C VAL A 547 -3.66 -26.66 10.26
N LEU A 548 -3.96 -27.90 9.83
CA LEU A 548 -3.69 -29.08 10.66
C LEU A 548 -2.19 -29.29 10.93
N LYS A 549 -1.33 -29.01 9.93
CA LYS A 549 0.13 -29.04 10.11
C LYS A 549 0.56 -28.00 11.14
N ASP A 550 0.07 -26.77 11.04
CA ASP A 550 0.41 -25.70 11.98
C ASP A 550 -0.07 -26.03 13.41
N VAL A 551 -1.23 -26.67 13.57
CA VAL A 551 -1.70 -27.17 14.89
C VAL A 551 -0.71 -28.18 15.46
N GLN A 552 -0.19 -29.10 14.64
CA GLN A 552 0.75 -30.12 15.11
C GLN A 552 2.13 -29.54 15.44
N GLU A 553 2.56 -28.52 14.69
CA GLU A 553 3.90 -27.94 14.78
C GLU A 553 4.01 -26.81 15.83
N ILE A 554 3.00 -25.95 15.94
CA ILE A 554 3.07 -24.71 16.74
C ILE A 554 2.26 -24.79 18.04
N PHE A 555 1.17 -25.56 18.09
CA PHE A 555 0.32 -25.60 19.28
C PHE A 555 1.11 -26.17 20.48
N PRO A 556 1.16 -25.46 21.63
CA PRO A 556 1.84 -25.97 22.81
C PRO A 556 1.20 -27.28 23.29
N LYS A 557 1.95 -28.37 23.32
CA LYS A 557 1.47 -29.71 23.73
C LYS A 557 0.34 -30.22 22.82
N SER A 558 0.56 -30.27 21.49
CA SER A 558 -0.41 -30.82 20.52
C SER A 558 -0.91 -32.23 20.88
N ASP A 559 -0.10 -33.04 21.58
CA ASP A 559 -0.47 -34.36 22.12
C ASP A 559 -1.61 -34.32 23.15
N THR A 560 -1.89 -33.16 23.75
CA THR A 560 -2.99 -32.98 24.73
C THR A 560 -4.34 -32.66 24.08
N LEU A 561 -4.35 -32.36 22.77
CA LEU A 561 -5.57 -32.13 22.01
C LEU A 561 -6.34 -33.43 21.79
N THR A 562 -7.65 -33.31 21.55
CA THR A 562 -8.48 -34.48 21.27
C THR A 562 -8.41 -34.83 19.79
N TRP A 563 -7.92 -36.03 19.48
CA TRP A 563 -7.80 -36.53 18.11
C TRP A 563 -8.76 -37.71 17.88
N VAL A 564 -9.30 -37.82 16.66
CA VAL A 564 -10.15 -38.94 16.26
C VAL A 564 -9.34 -40.23 16.14
N THR A 565 -9.22 -40.98 17.23
CA THR A 565 -8.59 -42.31 17.25
C THR A 565 -9.63 -43.43 17.15
N PRO A 566 -9.21 -44.67 16.80
CA PRO A 566 -10.10 -45.83 16.90
C PRO A 566 -10.68 -46.01 18.31
N SER A 567 -9.89 -45.79 19.36
CA SER A 567 -10.36 -45.83 20.76
C SER A 567 -11.41 -44.77 21.06
N TYR A 568 -11.24 -43.55 20.56
CA TYR A 568 -12.22 -42.48 20.71
C TYR A 568 -13.53 -42.81 19.97
N ALA A 569 -13.44 -43.29 18.73
CA ALA A 569 -14.63 -43.73 17.98
C ALA A 569 -15.36 -44.89 18.67
N ARG A 570 -14.64 -45.87 19.22
CA ARG A 570 -15.24 -46.95 20.04
C ARG A 570 -15.96 -46.37 21.27
N ALA A 571 -15.35 -45.43 21.98
CA ALA A 571 -15.97 -44.80 23.14
C ALA A 571 -17.28 -44.07 22.77
N VAL A 572 -17.31 -43.34 21.65
CA VAL A 572 -18.53 -42.71 21.13
C VAL A 572 -19.58 -43.76 20.75
N LEU A 573 -19.16 -44.84 20.07
CA LEU A 573 -20.04 -45.93 19.69
C LEU A 573 -20.68 -46.61 20.90
N HIS A 574 -19.92 -46.83 21.98
CA HIS A 574 -20.44 -47.40 23.24
C HIS A 574 -21.48 -46.53 23.92
N ARG A 575 -21.33 -45.20 23.80
CA ARG A 575 -22.34 -44.23 24.28
C ARG A 575 -23.56 -44.15 23.36
N SER A 576 -23.58 -44.86 22.24
CA SER A 576 -24.58 -44.72 21.20
C SER A 576 -25.28 -46.02 20.81
N GLU A 577 -26.58 -45.93 20.54
CA GLU A 577 -27.27 -47.00 19.84
C GLU A 577 -26.92 -46.91 18.34
N ALA A 578 -26.07 -47.83 17.85
CA ALA A 578 -25.66 -47.92 16.44
C ALA A 578 -26.81 -48.29 15.46
N GLU A 579 -28.07 -48.22 15.90
CA GLU A 579 -29.23 -48.71 15.15
C GLU A 579 -29.58 -47.83 13.95
N ASN A 580 -29.29 -46.53 14.02
CA ASN A 580 -29.62 -45.54 12.98
C ASN A 580 -28.55 -45.38 11.88
N LEU A 581 -27.46 -46.16 11.92
CA LEU A 581 -26.36 -46.07 10.93
C LEU A 581 -26.64 -46.94 9.71
N SER A 582 -26.24 -46.47 8.52
CA SER A 582 -26.32 -47.25 7.28
C SER A 582 -25.43 -48.50 7.34
N LYS A 583 -25.72 -49.50 6.50
CA LYS A 583 -24.93 -50.74 6.43
C LYS A 583 -23.46 -50.44 6.06
N ASP A 584 -23.24 -49.54 5.11
CA ASP A 584 -21.89 -49.16 4.67
C ASP A 584 -21.13 -48.36 5.73
N ASP A 585 -21.82 -47.49 6.48
CA ASP A 585 -21.23 -46.80 7.63
C ASP A 585 -20.80 -47.78 8.71
N LYS A 586 -21.62 -48.80 9.02
CA LYS A 586 -21.29 -49.80 10.03
C LYS A 586 -20.03 -50.59 9.66
N TYR A 587 -19.87 -50.96 8.39
CA TYR A 587 -18.64 -51.61 7.93
C TYR A 587 -17.43 -50.69 8.02
N SER A 588 -17.58 -49.45 7.56
CA SER A 588 -16.49 -48.46 7.59
C SER A 588 -16.06 -48.14 9.03
N LEU A 589 -17.02 -47.99 9.95
CA LEU A 589 -16.77 -47.77 11.37
C LEU A 589 -16.14 -48.99 12.03
N LEU A 590 -16.56 -50.20 11.65
CA LEU A 590 -15.94 -51.43 12.14
C LEU A 590 -14.49 -51.54 11.68
N GLU A 591 -14.22 -51.30 10.40
CA GLU A 591 -12.86 -51.28 9.84
C GLU A 591 -11.97 -50.27 10.59
N PHE A 592 -12.50 -49.06 10.82
CA PHE A 592 -11.79 -48.04 11.59
C PHE A 592 -11.54 -48.48 13.04
N ALA A 593 -12.56 -48.99 13.73
CA ALA A 593 -12.47 -49.43 15.11
C ALA A 593 -11.55 -50.64 15.31
N LEU A 594 -11.25 -51.41 14.26
CA LEU A 594 -10.34 -52.55 14.29
C LEU A 594 -8.88 -52.17 14.01
N SER A 595 -8.63 -50.96 13.48
CA SER A 595 -7.31 -50.57 12.94
C SER A 595 -6.18 -50.44 13.98
N ASP A 596 -6.49 -50.41 15.28
CA ASP A 596 -5.50 -50.40 16.37
C ASP A 596 -5.38 -51.76 17.10
N GLU A 597 -6.01 -52.81 16.56
CA GLU A 597 -5.96 -54.20 17.05
C GLU A 597 -6.43 -54.40 18.50
N LYS A 598 -7.16 -53.44 19.08
CA LYS A 598 -7.73 -53.53 20.44
C LYS A 598 -9.07 -54.27 20.47
N TYR A 599 -9.08 -55.52 20.03
CA TYR A 599 -10.31 -56.30 19.83
C TYR A 599 -11.16 -56.50 21.10
N THR A 600 -10.54 -56.52 22.28
CA THR A 600 -11.25 -56.65 23.57
C THR A 600 -12.18 -55.47 23.85
N GLU A 601 -11.91 -54.29 23.28
CA GLU A 601 -12.73 -53.09 23.48
C GLU A 601 -13.98 -53.05 22.59
N LEU A 602 -14.17 -54.05 21.72
CA LEU A 602 -15.35 -54.17 20.87
C LEU A 602 -16.54 -54.77 21.60
N GLU A 603 -16.31 -55.47 22.73
CA GLU A 603 -17.35 -56.16 23.48
C GLU A 603 -18.54 -55.22 23.79
N GLY A 604 -19.75 -55.60 23.37
CA GLY A 604 -20.96 -54.80 23.51
C GLY A 604 -21.35 -53.99 22.27
N LEU A 605 -20.42 -53.65 21.37
CA LEU A 605 -20.70 -52.84 20.18
C LEU A 605 -21.58 -53.57 19.17
N LYS A 606 -22.71 -52.97 18.75
CA LYS A 606 -23.65 -53.51 17.74
C LYS A 606 -23.13 -53.37 16.29
N LEU A 607 -21.89 -53.77 16.04
CA LEU A 607 -21.23 -53.67 14.73
C LEU A 607 -20.84 -55.03 14.14
N LEU A 608 -21.16 -56.15 14.78
CA LEU A 608 -20.82 -57.48 14.28
C LEU A 608 -21.79 -57.92 13.17
N PRO A 609 -21.34 -58.09 11.91
CA PRO A 609 -22.23 -58.46 10.80
C PRO A 609 -22.66 -59.93 10.85
N LEU A 610 -23.93 -60.19 10.55
CA LEU A 610 -24.53 -61.52 10.48
C LEU A 610 -24.81 -61.94 9.04
N SER A 611 -24.93 -63.26 8.80
CA SER A 611 -25.22 -63.83 7.48
C SER A 611 -26.53 -63.36 6.84
N ASP A 612 -27.49 -62.91 7.64
CA ASP A 612 -28.78 -62.38 7.19
C ASP A 612 -28.72 -60.89 6.78
N GLY A 613 -27.53 -60.28 6.84
CA GLY A 613 -27.30 -58.86 6.52
C GLY A 613 -27.61 -57.89 7.67
N THR A 614 -28.02 -58.39 8.84
CA THR A 614 -28.21 -57.59 10.06
C THR A 614 -26.92 -57.51 10.89
N PHE A 615 -26.93 -56.74 11.97
CA PHE A 615 -25.80 -56.55 12.87
C PHE A 615 -26.17 -56.92 14.30
N THR A 616 -25.20 -57.45 15.06
CA THR A 616 -25.36 -57.79 16.48
C THR A 616 -24.19 -57.27 17.31
N SER A 617 -24.24 -57.49 18.63
CA SER A 617 -23.18 -57.08 19.56
C SER A 617 -22.02 -58.09 19.58
N PHE A 618 -20.78 -57.61 19.68
CA PHE A 618 -19.65 -58.46 20.04
C PHE A 618 -19.80 -58.97 21.49
N GLY A 619 -19.50 -60.24 21.75
CA GLY A 619 -19.53 -60.83 23.10
C GLY A 619 -19.44 -62.35 23.11
N ASN A 620 -19.24 -62.94 24.30
CA ASN A 620 -18.95 -64.37 24.49
C ASN A 620 -20.17 -65.33 24.33
N GLY A 621 -21.23 -64.90 23.64
CA GLY A 621 -22.49 -65.66 23.54
C GLY A 621 -23.18 -65.62 22.17
N VAL A 622 -22.47 -65.24 21.09
CA VAL A 622 -23.06 -65.14 19.75
C VAL A 622 -23.36 -66.54 19.19
N GLN A 623 -24.59 -67.03 19.37
CA GLN A 623 -25.08 -68.30 18.80
C GLN A 623 -25.49 -68.18 17.32
N LYS A 624 -25.21 -67.04 16.66
CA LYS A 624 -25.61 -66.74 15.28
C LYS A 624 -24.41 -66.87 14.33
N THR A 625 -24.68 -67.20 13.06
CA THR A 625 -23.64 -67.29 12.03
C THR A 625 -23.14 -65.87 11.68
N VAL A 626 -21.87 -65.61 12.00
CA VAL A 626 -21.17 -64.34 11.72
C VAL A 626 -20.63 -64.36 10.29
N LEU A 627 -20.65 -63.20 9.63
CA LEU A 627 -20.10 -63.02 8.30
C LEU A 627 -18.65 -62.51 8.42
N ILE A 628 -17.69 -63.24 7.83
CA ILE A 628 -16.27 -62.87 7.81
C ILE A 628 -15.81 -62.91 6.35
N ASP A 629 -15.45 -61.75 5.80
CA ASP A 629 -14.83 -61.71 4.47
C ASP A 629 -13.38 -62.15 4.55
N ASN A 630 -12.91 -62.77 3.49
CA ASN A 630 -11.49 -63.06 3.31
C ASN A 630 -11.13 -63.00 1.83
N GLU A 631 -9.83 -63.06 1.52
CA GLU A 631 -9.34 -62.99 0.13
C GLU A 631 -9.90 -64.09 -0.79
N LYS A 632 -10.38 -65.22 -0.24
CA LYS A 632 -10.99 -66.31 -1.01
C LYS A 632 -12.48 -66.09 -1.30
N PHE A 633 -13.13 -65.24 -0.51
CA PHE A 633 -14.56 -64.91 -0.64
C PHE A 633 -14.75 -63.40 -0.37
N PRO A 634 -14.26 -62.54 -1.29
CA PRO A 634 -14.50 -61.10 -1.20
C PRO A 634 -15.97 -60.77 -1.47
N ARG A 635 -16.44 -59.66 -0.90
CA ARG A 635 -17.79 -59.12 -1.09
C ARG A 635 -18.11 -58.77 -2.54
#